data_AF-A0A3D8T1P0-F1
#
_entry.id   AF-A0A3D8T1P0-F1
#
_cell.length_a   1.000
_cell.length_b   1.000
_cell.length_c   1.000
_cell.angle_alpha   90.00
_cell.angle_beta   90.00
_cell.angle_gamma   90.00
#
_symmetry.space_group_name_H-M   'P 1'
#
loop_
_entity.id
_entity.type
_entity.pdbx_description
1 polymer ?
#
loop_
_entity_poly.entity_id
_entity_poly.type
_entity_poly.pdbx_seq_one_letter_code
_entity_poly.pdbx_strand_id
1 'polypeptide(L)'
;MAARGKKFSFTRFMANAFPVFANDSRDDVDLSPTQADNLVRYQLVSPFPMYLNEKSFFIAGIVDAGGLATKTFKALIKNGVILPPPAEGTHPNQLAKCTVNTAAITKDFSNQLAIISVHAQRKVVGLLFFWEEECMRWALLDVEENEIQQALEGGGVDRETLLMNLQAVQMRRKLLPSQRGEATANVGQGVGHELPVYH
;
A
#
# COMPACT_ATOMS: atom_id res chain seq x y z
N MET A 1 27.33 9.94 -18.60
CA MET A 1 27.15 10.56 -17.28
C MET A 1 25.66 10.53 -16.95
N ALA A 2 25.23 9.62 -16.07
CA ALA A 2 23.82 9.50 -15.71
C ALA A 2 23.40 10.68 -14.82
N ALA A 3 22.32 11.37 -15.21
CA ALA A 3 21.76 12.46 -14.42
C ALA A 3 21.34 11.94 -13.04
N ARG A 4 21.84 12.55 -11.98
CA ARG A 4 21.37 12.34 -10.60
C ARG A 4 19.86 12.61 -10.58
N GLY A 5 19.06 11.56 -10.53
CA GLY A 5 17.60 11.65 -10.47
C GLY A 5 17.18 12.58 -9.35
N LYS A 6 16.33 13.56 -9.67
CA LYS A 6 15.71 14.44 -8.67
C LYS A 6 14.81 13.56 -7.79
N LYS A 7 15.30 13.22 -6.60
CA LYS A 7 14.58 12.45 -5.59
C LYS A 7 13.25 13.13 -5.26
N PHE A 8 12.13 12.43 -5.45
CA PHE A 8 10.81 12.88 -5.00
C PHE A 8 10.81 12.90 -3.47
N SER A 9 10.27 13.98 -2.90
CA SER A 9 10.13 14.11 -1.45
C SER A 9 8.66 14.21 -1.16
N PHE A 10 8.11 13.15 -0.55
CA PHE A 10 6.72 13.10 -0.10
C PHE A 10 6.40 14.28 0.83
N THR A 11 7.34 14.66 1.69
CA THR A 11 7.29 15.89 2.49
C THR A 11 7.15 17.16 1.64
N ARG A 12 7.88 17.28 0.53
CA ARG A 12 7.74 18.43 -0.39
C ARG A 12 6.42 18.38 -1.15
N PHE A 13 5.94 17.21 -1.55
CA PHE A 13 4.62 17.08 -2.17
C PHE A 13 3.52 17.49 -1.19
N MET A 14 3.54 16.96 0.04
CA MET A 14 2.56 17.27 1.08
C MET A 14 2.62 18.73 1.53
N ALA A 15 3.80 19.30 1.76
CA ALA A 15 3.96 20.71 2.13
C ALA A 15 3.49 21.68 1.02
N ASN A 16 3.65 21.29 -0.26
CA ASN A 16 3.22 22.10 -1.40
C ASN A 16 1.74 21.90 -1.76
N ALA A 17 1.21 20.67 -1.66
CA ALA A 17 -0.17 20.33 -1.99
C ALA A 17 -1.14 20.70 -0.87
N PHE A 18 -0.67 20.70 0.38
CA PHE A 18 -1.45 20.98 1.57
C PHE A 18 -0.70 21.96 2.49
N PRO A 19 -0.87 23.28 2.31
CA PRO A 19 -0.22 24.29 3.13
C PRO A 19 -0.49 24.12 4.64
N VAL A 20 -1.66 23.58 4.98
CA VAL A 20 -2.07 23.25 6.36
C VAL A 20 -1.17 22.19 7.00
N PHE A 21 -0.54 21.32 6.21
CA PHE A 21 0.34 20.26 6.69
C PHE A 21 1.81 20.67 6.80
N ALA A 22 2.19 21.85 6.32
CA ALA A 22 3.58 22.28 6.20
C ALA A 22 4.27 22.69 7.52
N ASN A 23 3.53 22.87 8.61
CA ASN A 23 4.05 23.47 9.86
C ASN A 23 4.33 22.47 11.00
N ASP A 24 4.06 21.17 10.81
CA ASP A 24 4.31 20.14 11.81
C ASP A 24 5.52 19.27 11.44
N SER A 25 6.14 18.63 12.44
CA SER A 25 7.43 17.94 12.35
C SER A 25 7.56 16.97 11.17
N ARG A 26 8.70 17.09 10.48
CA ARG A 26 9.09 16.43 9.23
C ARG A 26 9.09 14.89 9.26
N ASP A 27 9.26 14.30 10.43
CA ASP A 27 9.47 12.86 10.62
C ASP A 27 8.16 12.08 10.87
N ASP A 28 7.01 12.74 10.80
CA ASP A 28 5.77 12.21 11.37
C ASP A 28 4.69 11.85 10.34
N VAL A 29 5.07 11.70 9.08
CA VAL A 29 4.13 11.43 7.98
C VAL A 29 4.21 9.97 7.54
N ASP A 30 5.39 9.37 7.61
CA ASP A 30 5.61 7.99 7.16
C ASP A 30 5.08 6.99 8.20
N LEU A 31 4.60 5.85 7.70
CA LEU A 31 4.26 4.70 8.54
C LEU A 31 5.55 4.16 9.18
N SER A 32 5.52 3.91 10.49
CA SER A 32 6.62 3.16 11.09
C SER A 32 6.61 1.71 10.59
N PRO A 33 7.75 1.01 10.58
CA PRO A 33 7.82 -0.40 10.17
C PRO A 33 6.80 -1.28 10.91
N THR A 34 6.59 -1.03 12.21
CA THR A 34 5.60 -1.74 13.02
C THR A 34 4.17 -1.47 12.57
N GLN A 35 3.84 -0.23 12.19
CA GLN A 35 2.51 0.13 11.70
C GLN A 35 2.22 -0.54 10.34
N ALA A 36 3.21 -0.53 9.43
CA ALA A 36 3.13 -1.20 8.15
C ALA A 36 2.95 -2.73 8.29
N ASP A 37 3.75 -3.36 9.16
CA ASP A 37 3.65 -4.79 9.46
C ASP A 37 2.30 -5.17 10.05
N ASN A 38 1.77 -4.38 11.00
CA ASN A 38 0.47 -4.64 11.61
C ASN A 38 -0.65 -4.57 10.57
N LEU A 39 -0.60 -3.59 9.67
CA LEU A 39 -1.57 -3.44 8.59
C LEU A 39 -1.51 -4.64 7.63
N VAL A 40 -0.32 -4.97 7.11
CA VAL A 40 -0.17 -6.09 6.17
C VAL A 40 -0.56 -7.41 6.82
N ARG A 41 -0.14 -7.65 8.07
CA ARG A 41 -0.52 -8.85 8.82
C ARG A 41 -2.03 -8.99 8.97
N TYR A 42 -2.71 -7.90 9.34
CA TYR A 42 -4.16 -7.90 9.47
C TYR A 42 -4.85 -8.26 8.16
N GLN A 43 -4.32 -7.74 7.07
CA GLN A 43 -4.91 -7.89 5.75
C GLN A 43 -4.64 -9.25 5.12
N LEU A 44 -3.48 -9.86 5.38
CA LEU A 44 -3.18 -11.22 4.94
C LEU A 44 -4.16 -12.28 5.48
N VAL A 45 -4.86 -12.00 6.58
CA VAL A 45 -5.88 -12.89 7.15
C VAL A 45 -7.28 -12.61 6.56
N SER A 46 -7.47 -11.49 5.86
CA SER A 46 -8.71 -11.14 5.18
C SER A 46 -8.96 -12.03 3.97
N PRO A 47 -10.22 -12.36 3.64
CA PRO A 47 -10.57 -13.04 2.37
C PRO A 47 -10.12 -12.27 1.13
N PHE A 48 -10.08 -10.93 1.24
CA PHE A 48 -9.63 -10.03 0.18
C PHE A 48 -8.48 -9.16 0.71
N PRO A 49 -7.24 -9.66 0.73
CA PRO A 49 -6.13 -8.99 1.40
C PRO A 49 -5.78 -7.62 0.85
N MET A 50 -5.98 -7.37 -0.45
CA MET A 50 -5.66 -6.08 -1.04
C MET A 50 -6.66 -4.99 -0.62
N TYR A 51 -7.87 -5.34 -0.19
CA TYR A 51 -8.91 -4.37 0.13
C TYR A 51 -8.78 -3.89 1.58
N LEU A 52 -8.61 -2.58 1.78
CA LEU A 52 -8.68 -1.96 3.10
C LEU A 52 -10.04 -2.23 3.75
N ASN A 53 -10.02 -2.43 5.06
CA ASN A 53 -11.17 -2.77 5.89
C ASN A 53 -11.44 -1.64 6.90
N GLU A 54 -12.63 -1.65 7.50
CA GLU A 54 -13.04 -0.60 8.47
C GLU A 54 -12.07 -0.43 9.64
N LYS A 55 -11.41 -1.52 10.04
CA LYS A 55 -10.46 -1.55 11.17
C LYS A 55 -9.01 -1.29 10.76
N SER A 56 -8.70 -1.21 9.47
CA SER A 56 -7.31 -1.11 8.99
C SER A 56 -6.57 0.09 9.61
N PHE A 57 -7.21 1.25 9.71
CA PHE A 57 -6.61 2.46 10.29
C PHE A 57 -6.40 2.37 11.81
N PHE A 58 -7.25 1.62 12.50
CA PHE A 58 -7.09 1.37 13.94
C PHE A 58 -5.96 0.37 14.18
N ILE A 59 -5.90 -0.73 13.43
CA ILE A 59 -4.86 -1.76 13.56
C ILE A 59 -3.48 -1.22 13.16
N ALA A 60 -3.42 -0.36 12.15
CA ALA A 60 -2.20 0.36 11.80
C ALA A 60 -1.78 1.42 12.85
N GLY A 61 -2.59 1.66 13.89
CA GLY A 61 -2.28 2.64 14.94
C GLY A 61 -2.26 4.07 14.44
N ILE A 62 -3.09 4.41 13.43
CA ILE A 62 -3.24 5.78 12.93
C ILE A 62 -4.36 6.51 13.68
N VAL A 63 -5.37 5.76 14.10
CA VAL A 63 -6.54 6.26 14.79
C VAL A 63 -6.75 5.48 16.07
N ASP A 64 -6.94 6.18 17.19
CA ASP A 64 -6.99 5.58 18.53
C ASP A 64 -8.33 4.91 18.87
N ALA A 65 -9.37 5.13 18.05
CA ALA A 65 -10.71 4.62 18.30
C ALA A 65 -11.30 3.93 17.06
N GLY A 66 -11.84 2.73 17.25
CA GLY A 66 -12.47 1.96 16.17
C GLY A 66 -13.63 2.71 15.47
N GLY A 67 -14.41 3.47 16.23
CA GLY A 67 -15.49 4.29 15.67
C GLY A 67 -14.99 5.40 14.74
N LEU A 68 -13.81 5.97 15.01
CA LEU A 68 -13.18 6.94 14.12
C LEU A 68 -12.60 6.24 12.88
N ALA A 69 -11.99 5.05 13.04
CA ALA A 69 -11.49 4.26 11.91
C ALA A 69 -12.60 3.91 10.90
N THR A 70 -13.77 3.46 11.36
CA THR A 70 -14.94 3.21 10.48
C THR A 70 -15.40 4.49 9.77
N LYS A 71 -15.41 5.65 10.44
CA LYS A 71 -15.78 6.92 9.81
C LYS A 71 -14.75 7.36 8.77
N THR A 72 -13.45 7.22 9.05
CA THR A 72 -12.36 7.50 8.12
C THR A 72 -12.47 6.61 6.88
N PHE A 73 -12.68 5.31 7.08
CA PHE A 73 -12.89 4.35 6.01
C PHE A 73 -14.06 4.73 5.10
N LYS A 74 -15.23 5.05 5.69
CA LYS A 74 -16.41 5.49 4.92
C LYS A 74 -16.16 6.79 4.17
N ALA A 75 -15.43 7.73 4.77
CA ALA A 75 -15.06 8.98 4.10
C ALA A 75 -14.14 8.71 2.91
N LEU A 76 -13.16 7.81 3.02
CA LEU A 76 -12.26 7.47 1.92
C LEU A 76 -12.98 6.78 0.76
N ILE A 77 -13.93 5.88 1.03
CA ILE A 77 -14.78 5.28 -0.01
C ILE A 77 -15.61 6.37 -0.70
N LYS A 78 -16.28 7.23 0.08
CA LYS A 78 -17.15 8.29 -0.46
C LYS A 78 -16.40 9.22 -1.41
N ASN A 79 -15.12 9.49 -1.13
CA ASN A 79 -14.28 10.36 -1.96
C ASN A 79 -13.51 9.60 -3.06
N GLY A 80 -13.75 8.30 -3.25
CA GLY A 80 -13.14 7.51 -4.31
C GLY A 80 -11.64 7.24 -4.12
N VAL A 81 -11.13 7.39 -2.90
CA VAL A 81 -9.72 7.18 -2.57
C VAL A 81 -9.41 5.71 -2.35
N ILE A 82 -10.38 4.95 -1.85
CA ILE A 82 -10.27 3.50 -1.67
C ILE A 82 -11.51 2.80 -2.23
N LEU A 83 -11.33 1.59 -2.75
CA LEU A 83 -12.43 0.73 -3.16
C LEU A 83 -13.02 -0.01 -1.95
N PRO A 84 -14.36 -0.16 -1.88
CA PRO A 84 -14.97 -1.01 -0.88
C PRO A 84 -14.57 -2.49 -1.08
N PRO A 85 -14.46 -3.28 -0.01
CA PRO A 85 -14.31 -4.73 -0.10
C PRO A 85 -15.39 -5.34 -1.01
N PRO A 86 -15.03 -6.29 -1.87
CA PRO A 86 -15.98 -6.94 -2.76
C PRO A 86 -16.93 -7.84 -1.96
N ALA A 87 -18.09 -8.15 -2.55
CA ALA A 87 -19.04 -9.08 -1.94
C ALA A 87 -18.49 -10.51 -1.93
N GLU A 88 -18.97 -11.33 -0.98
CA GLU A 88 -18.67 -12.76 -0.99
C GLU A 88 -19.16 -13.39 -2.30
N GLY A 89 -18.31 -14.21 -2.93
CA GLY A 89 -18.59 -14.80 -4.25
C GLY A 89 -18.12 -13.98 -5.46
N THR A 90 -17.47 -12.84 -5.24
CA THR A 90 -16.82 -12.08 -6.34
C THR A 90 -15.76 -12.92 -7.03
N HIS A 91 -15.84 -13.05 -8.35
CA HIS A 91 -14.87 -13.83 -9.12
C HIS A 91 -13.50 -13.15 -9.14
N PRO A 92 -12.38 -13.91 -9.11
CA PRO A 92 -11.02 -13.37 -9.12
C PRO A 92 -10.75 -12.38 -10.27
N ASN A 93 -11.31 -12.64 -11.45
CA ASN A 93 -11.15 -11.78 -12.63
C ASN A 93 -11.82 -10.41 -12.51
N GLN A 94 -12.65 -10.19 -11.49
CA GLN A 94 -13.32 -8.92 -11.21
C GLN A 94 -12.63 -8.13 -10.09
N LEU A 95 -11.60 -8.70 -9.45
CA LEU A 95 -10.86 -8.02 -8.40
C LEU A 95 -9.96 -6.95 -8.99
N ALA A 96 -9.93 -5.79 -8.34
CA ALA A 96 -9.06 -4.70 -8.74
C ALA A 96 -7.60 -5.04 -8.37
N LYS A 97 -6.68 -4.77 -9.29
CA LYS A 97 -5.23 -4.89 -9.05
C LYS A 97 -4.70 -3.83 -8.08
N CYS A 98 -5.37 -2.68 -8.01
CA CYS A 98 -5.09 -1.64 -7.04
C CYS A 98 -6.40 -1.17 -6.41
N THR A 99 -6.46 -1.18 -5.09
CA THR A 99 -7.66 -0.82 -4.33
C THR A 99 -7.61 0.59 -3.77
N VAL A 100 -6.50 1.30 -3.98
CA VAL A 100 -6.28 2.68 -3.57
C VAL A 100 -6.02 3.52 -4.81
N ASN A 101 -6.56 4.72 -4.82
CA ASN A 101 -6.35 5.71 -5.86
C ASN A 101 -5.78 6.97 -5.21
N THR A 102 -4.44 7.06 -5.13
CA THR A 102 -3.80 8.23 -4.52
C THR A 102 -4.02 9.51 -5.32
N ALA A 103 -4.32 9.41 -6.63
CA ALA A 103 -4.67 10.57 -7.46
C ALA A 103 -6.00 11.24 -7.06
N ALA A 104 -6.87 10.55 -6.33
CA ALA A 104 -8.09 11.14 -5.76
C ALA A 104 -7.83 12.02 -4.52
N ILE A 105 -6.59 12.05 -4.02
CA ILE A 105 -6.19 12.90 -2.90
C ILE A 105 -5.97 14.33 -3.41
N THR A 106 -7.01 15.15 -3.31
CA THR A 106 -7.00 16.56 -3.74
C THR A 106 -6.71 17.50 -2.57
N LYS A 107 -6.53 18.80 -2.84
CA LYS A 107 -6.37 19.85 -1.81
C LYS A 107 -7.48 19.87 -0.73
N ASP A 108 -8.66 19.34 -1.04
CA ASP A 108 -9.82 19.31 -0.13
C ASP A 108 -9.80 18.09 0.80
N PHE A 109 -8.81 17.20 0.67
CA PHE A 109 -8.69 15.96 1.45
C PHE A 109 -8.67 16.21 2.97
N SER A 110 -8.05 17.29 3.42
CA SER A 110 -8.05 17.68 4.84
C SER A 110 -9.46 17.97 5.37
N ASN A 111 -10.31 18.59 4.54
CA ASN A 111 -11.71 18.84 4.87
C ASN A 111 -12.53 17.55 4.82
N GLN A 112 -12.25 16.67 3.85
CA GLN A 112 -12.92 15.37 3.71
C GLN A 112 -12.67 14.45 4.90
N LEU A 113 -11.53 14.58 5.58
CA LEU A 113 -11.15 13.82 6.76
C LEU A 113 -11.10 14.68 8.05
N ALA A 114 -11.87 15.77 8.11
CA ALA A 114 -11.91 16.67 9.28
C ALA A 114 -12.39 16.00 10.59
N ILE A 115 -12.88 14.76 10.52
CA ILE A 115 -13.27 13.91 11.67
C ILE A 115 -12.07 13.43 12.52
N ILE A 116 -10.85 13.47 11.97
CA ILE A 116 -9.62 13.05 12.63
C ILE A 116 -8.62 14.21 12.70
N SER A 117 -7.65 14.11 13.59
CA SER A 117 -6.61 15.15 13.76
C SER A 117 -5.79 15.32 12.48
N VAL A 118 -5.24 16.52 12.27
CA VAL A 118 -4.34 16.83 11.14
C VAL A 118 -3.17 15.84 11.09
N HIS A 119 -2.62 15.47 12.24
CA HIS A 119 -1.59 14.44 12.35
C HIS A 119 -2.08 13.08 11.81
N ALA A 120 -3.25 12.61 12.23
CA ALA A 120 -3.83 11.38 11.73
C ALA A 120 -4.15 11.47 10.23
N GLN A 121 -4.60 12.62 9.72
CA GLN A 121 -4.81 12.83 8.27
C GLN A 121 -3.52 12.60 7.49
N ARG A 122 -2.39 13.17 7.94
CA ARG A 122 -1.07 12.95 7.30
C ARG A 122 -0.67 11.48 7.29
N LYS A 123 -0.82 10.78 8.43
CA LYS A 123 -0.56 9.34 8.54
C LYS A 123 -1.48 8.52 7.63
N VAL A 124 -2.75 8.91 7.47
CA VAL A 124 -3.67 8.27 6.51
C VAL A 124 -3.13 8.42 5.09
N VAL A 125 -2.67 9.61 4.68
CA VAL A 125 -2.06 9.77 3.34
C VAL A 125 -0.83 8.87 3.20
N GLY A 126 0.09 8.89 4.18
CA GLY A 126 1.27 8.01 4.17
C GLY A 126 0.90 6.53 4.04
N LEU A 127 -0.15 6.08 4.75
CA LEU A 127 -0.66 4.71 4.62
C LEU A 127 -1.22 4.44 3.22
N LEU A 128 -1.97 5.36 2.63
CA LEU A 128 -2.57 5.15 1.31
C LEU A 128 -1.51 4.99 0.22
N PHE A 129 -0.44 5.79 0.25
CA PHE A 129 0.68 5.63 -0.67
C PHE A 129 1.41 4.31 -0.45
N PHE A 130 1.75 3.98 0.79
CA PHE A 130 2.32 2.68 1.13
C PHE A 130 1.45 1.51 0.63
N TRP A 131 0.13 1.62 0.78
CA TRP A 131 -0.79 0.58 0.38
C TRP A 131 -0.95 0.47 -1.14
N GLU A 132 -0.87 1.59 -1.86
CA GLU A 132 -0.81 1.59 -3.33
C GLU A 132 0.45 0.86 -3.82
N GLU A 133 1.62 1.17 -3.25
CA GLU A 133 2.87 0.43 -3.53
C GLU A 133 2.72 -1.06 -3.22
N GLU A 134 2.07 -1.41 -2.11
CA GLU A 134 1.82 -2.81 -1.73
C GLU A 134 0.89 -3.51 -2.73
N CYS A 135 -0.16 -2.84 -3.23
CA CYS A 135 -1.00 -3.38 -4.29
C CYS A 135 -0.20 -3.62 -5.59
N MET A 136 0.67 -2.68 -5.96
CA MET A 136 1.54 -2.85 -7.13
C MET A 136 2.50 -4.03 -6.96
N ARG A 137 3.10 -4.19 -5.78
CA ARG A 137 3.96 -5.32 -5.45
C ARG A 137 3.20 -6.65 -5.60
N TRP A 138 1.96 -6.71 -5.11
CA TRP A 138 1.11 -7.89 -5.27
C TRP A 138 0.77 -8.17 -6.73
N ALA A 139 0.46 -7.14 -7.51
CA ALA A 139 0.16 -7.28 -8.94
C ALA A 139 1.35 -7.83 -9.74
N LEU A 140 2.59 -7.46 -9.38
CA LEU A 140 3.80 -8.03 -9.98
C LEU A 140 3.96 -9.51 -9.63
N LEU A 141 3.67 -9.89 -8.39
CA LEU A 141 3.67 -11.31 -7.97
C LEU A 141 2.56 -12.10 -8.66
N ASP A 142 1.40 -11.50 -8.91
CA ASP A 142 0.32 -12.13 -9.71
C ASP A 142 0.80 -12.41 -11.14
N VAL A 143 1.50 -11.47 -11.77
CA VAL A 143 2.05 -11.68 -13.12
C VAL A 143 3.08 -12.80 -13.11
N GLU A 144 4.04 -12.76 -12.20
CA GLU A 144 5.09 -13.80 -12.08
C GLU A 144 4.48 -15.19 -11.82
N GLU A 145 3.49 -15.30 -10.93
CA GLU A 145 2.79 -16.56 -10.66
C GLU A 145 2.06 -17.09 -11.90
N ASN A 146 1.37 -16.22 -12.64
CA ASN A 146 0.67 -16.61 -13.87
C ASN A 146 1.63 -17.07 -14.97
N GLU A 147 2.78 -16.40 -15.15
CA GLU A 147 3.80 -16.80 -16.13
C GLU A 147 4.38 -18.19 -15.80
N ILE A 148 4.66 -18.45 -14.52
CA ILE A 148 5.15 -19.76 -14.06
C ILE A 148 4.08 -20.84 -14.27
N GLN A 149 2.82 -20.56 -13.96
CA GLN A 149 1.71 -21.50 -14.18
C GLN A 149 1.54 -21.84 -15.66
N GLN A 150 1.57 -20.85 -16.55
CA GLN A 150 1.50 -21.08 -18.00
C GLN A 150 2.68 -21.93 -18.51
N ALA A 151 3.90 -21.70 -17.99
CA ALA A 151 5.06 -22.53 -18.34
C ALA A 151 4.92 -23.99 -17.85
N LEU A 152 4.30 -24.21 -16.68
CA LEU A 152 4.00 -25.53 -16.15
C LEU A 152 2.94 -26.28 -16.98
N GLU A 153 1.91 -25.58 -17.44
CA GLU A 153 0.86 -26.13 -18.30
C GLU A 153 1.38 -26.43 -19.72
N GLY A 154 2.26 -25.58 -20.24
CA GLY A 154 2.91 -25.73 -21.55
C GLY A 154 3.96 -26.85 -21.62
N GLY A 155 4.18 -27.63 -20.55
CA GLY A 155 5.12 -28.74 -20.54
C GLY A 155 6.59 -28.32 -20.46
N GLY A 156 6.89 -27.25 -19.70
CA GLY A 156 8.24 -26.72 -19.54
C GLY A 156 9.30 -27.78 -19.21
N VAL A 157 10.49 -27.61 -19.79
CA VAL A 157 11.61 -28.58 -19.74
C VAL A 157 12.15 -28.80 -18.32
N ASP A 158 11.94 -27.82 -17.43
CA ASP A 158 12.42 -27.85 -16.04
C ASP A 158 11.28 -27.64 -15.03
N ARG A 159 10.38 -28.64 -14.99
CA ARG A 159 9.18 -28.62 -14.14
C ARG A 159 9.52 -28.48 -12.64
N GLU A 160 10.61 -29.09 -12.19
CA GLU A 160 11.00 -29.05 -10.77
C GLU A 160 11.39 -27.63 -10.36
N THR A 161 12.24 -26.95 -11.15
CA THR A 161 12.59 -25.55 -10.91
C THR A 161 11.38 -24.63 -10.98
N LEU A 162 10.45 -24.86 -11.92
CA LEU A 162 9.22 -24.07 -12.01
C LEU A 162 8.33 -24.21 -10.75
N LEU A 163 8.23 -25.41 -10.17
CA LEU A 163 7.51 -25.62 -8.90
C LEU A 163 8.21 -24.93 -7.72
N MET A 164 9.54 -24.97 -7.67
CA MET A 164 10.30 -24.24 -6.65
C MET A 164 10.08 -22.72 -6.77
N ASN A 165 10.09 -22.19 -8.00
CA ASN A 165 9.83 -20.77 -8.25
C ASN A 165 8.40 -20.37 -7.87
N LEU A 166 7.40 -21.21 -8.18
CA LEU A 166 6.02 -20.99 -7.77
C LEU A 166 5.90 -20.91 -6.24
N GLN A 167 6.54 -21.85 -5.52
CA GLN A 167 6.57 -21.83 -4.07
C GLN A 167 7.26 -20.56 -3.54
N ALA A 168 8.33 -20.11 -4.17
CA ALA A 168 9.03 -18.88 -3.79
C ALA A 168 8.13 -17.62 -3.95
N VAL A 169 7.35 -17.52 -5.04
CA VAL A 169 6.35 -16.44 -5.22
C VAL A 169 5.32 -16.47 -4.09
N GLN A 170 4.76 -17.65 -3.81
CA GLN A 170 3.75 -17.82 -2.76
C GLN A 170 4.27 -17.48 -1.36
N MET A 171 5.56 -17.75 -1.09
CA MET A 171 6.21 -17.31 0.15
C MET A 171 6.40 -15.79 0.19
N ARG A 172 6.87 -15.18 -0.92
CA ARG A 172 7.06 -13.72 -1.03
C ARG A 172 5.76 -12.92 -0.84
N ARG A 173 4.60 -13.49 -1.18
CA ARG A 173 3.29 -12.87 -0.88
C ARG A 173 3.03 -12.72 0.61
N LYS A 174 3.48 -13.69 1.42
CA LYS A 174 3.22 -13.76 2.87
C LYS A 174 4.23 -12.99 3.73
N LEU A 175 5.31 -12.48 3.13
CA LEU A 175 6.32 -11.73 3.85
C LEU A 175 5.78 -10.39 4.34
N LEU A 176 6.01 -10.10 5.63
CA LEU A 176 5.76 -8.78 6.18
C LEU A 176 6.77 -7.77 5.62
N PRO A 177 6.41 -6.48 5.51
CA PRO A 177 7.32 -5.42 5.07
C PRO A 177 8.71 -5.50 5.71
N SER A 178 8.79 -5.67 7.03
CA SER A 178 10.06 -5.77 7.78
C SER A 178 10.92 -6.99 7.44
N GLN A 179 10.33 -8.05 6.87
CA GLN A 179 11.00 -9.32 6.57
C GLN A 179 11.49 -9.39 5.13
N ARG A 180 11.13 -8.43 4.29
CA ARG A 180 11.57 -8.37 2.89
C ARG A 180 13.00 -7.87 2.89
N GLY A 181 13.91 -8.51 2.15
CA GLY A 181 15.32 -8.08 2.05
C GLY A 181 15.50 -6.64 1.53
N GLU A 182 14.44 -6.06 0.97
CA GLU A 182 14.31 -4.63 0.67
C GLU A 182 14.34 -3.73 1.91
N ALA A 183 13.98 -4.25 3.09
CA ALA A 183 14.03 -3.54 4.36
C ALA A 183 15.46 -3.15 4.78
N THR A 184 16.50 -3.80 4.24
CA THR A 184 17.90 -3.38 4.46
C THR A 184 18.46 -2.45 3.39
N ALA A 185 17.75 -2.21 2.28
CA ALA A 185 18.13 -1.19 1.30
C ALA A 185 17.35 0.13 1.49
N ASN A 186 16.09 0.04 1.96
CA ASN A 186 15.14 1.16 1.99
C ASN A 186 14.74 1.63 3.40
N VAL A 187 15.35 1.09 4.47
CA VAL A 187 15.19 1.57 5.86
C VAL A 187 16.54 2.03 6.42
N GLY A 188 17.41 2.55 5.55
CA GLY A 188 18.52 3.41 5.95
C GLY A 188 18.01 4.83 6.12
N GLN A 189 18.35 5.49 7.24
CA GLN A 189 18.03 6.90 7.51
C GLN A 189 18.15 7.77 6.24
N GLY A 190 17.00 8.22 5.71
CA GLY A 190 16.94 9.23 4.65
C GLY A 190 16.91 8.75 3.20
N VAL A 191 16.53 7.50 2.89
CA VAL A 191 16.37 7.03 1.50
C VAL A 191 14.87 6.99 1.14
N GLY A 192 14.42 7.98 0.38
CA GLY A 192 13.02 8.10 -0.08
C GLY A 192 12.66 7.13 -1.20
N HIS A 193 11.36 6.86 -1.31
CA HIS A 193 10.69 5.99 -2.29
C HIS A 193 10.99 6.38 -3.75
N GLU A 194 11.34 5.40 -4.59
CA GLU A 194 11.34 5.55 -6.05
C GLU A 194 10.03 4.97 -6.60
N LEU A 195 9.22 5.82 -7.26
CA LEU A 195 8.00 5.37 -7.94
C LEU A 195 8.32 4.82 -9.34
N PRO A 196 7.52 3.86 -9.84
CA PRO A 196 7.63 3.35 -11.20
C PRO A 196 7.37 4.45 -12.23
N VAL A 197 8.19 4.44 -13.28
CA VAL A 197 8.10 5.38 -14.41
C VAL A 197 7.03 4.86 -15.37
N TYR A 198 5.93 5.58 -15.48
CA TYR A 198 4.95 5.35 -16.54
C TYR A 198 5.44 6.02 -17.83
N HIS A 199 5.67 5.21 -18.87
CA HIS A 199 5.91 5.65 -20.24
C HIS A 199 4.59 5.72 -21.01
#